data_AF-A0A3C0EH71-F1
#
_entry.id   AF-A0A3C0EH71-F1
#
_cell.length_a   1.000
_cell.length_b   1.000
_cell.length_c   1.000
_cell.angle_alpha   90.00
_cell.angle_beta   90.00
_cell.angle_gamma   90.00
#
_symmetry.space_group_name_H-M   'P 1'
#
loop_
_entity.id
_entity.type
_entity.pdbx_description
1 polymer ?
#
loop_
_entity_poly.entity_id
_entity_poly.type
_entity_poly.pdbx_seq_one_letter_code
_entity_poly.pdbx_strand_id
1 'polypeptide(L)' 'GGKVDTHSLNRLLNEYGHQGWEVITAVDTNTSSGQTRDILVIMKRPSP' A
#
# COMPACT_ATOMS: atom_id res chain seq x y z
N GLY A 1 13.58 4.90 -10.76
CA GLY A 1 12.45 4.66 -9.84
C GLY A 1 12.06 5.97 -9.18
N GLY A 2 10.84 6.44 -9.40
CA GLY A 2 10.29 7.51 -8.59
C GLY A 2 10.07 6.96 -7.18
N LYS A 3 10.69 7.59 -6.18
CA LYS A 3 10.51 7.18 -4.77
C LYS A 3 9.02 7.32 -4.46
N VAL A 4 8.39 6.23 -4.01
CA VAL A 4 7.04 6.32 -3.45
C VAL A 4 7.08 7.32 -2.30
N ASP A 5 6.19 8.31 -2.34
CA ASP A 5 6.04 9.24 -1.23
C ASP A 5 5.41 8.50 -0.06
N THR A 6 6.27 8.12 0.89
CA THR A 6 5.90 7.35 2.07
C THR A 6 4.97 8.13 3.00
N HIS A 7 5.03 9.47 3.03
CA HIS A 7 4.14 10.28 3.85
C HIS A 7 2.73 10.27 3.27
N SER A 8 2.61 10.47 1.95
CA SER A 8 1.32 10.41 1.26
C SER A 8 0.69 9.02 1.34
N LEU A 9 1.48 7.96 1.15
CA LEU A 9 1.00 6.58 1.29
C LEU A 9 0.53 6.29 2.72
N ASN A 10 1.33 6.66 3.73
CA ASN A 10 0.95 6.44 5.13
C ASN A 10 -0.34 7.20 5.50
N ARG A 11 -0.48 8.44 5.03
CA ARG A 11 -1.71 9.21 5.24
C ARG A 11 -2.93 8.48 4.66
N LEU A 12 -2.83 8.02 3.41
CA LEU A 12 -3.91 7.32 2.72
C LEU A 12 -4.31 6.03 3.45
N LEU A 13 -3.34 5.22 3.87
CA LEU A 13 -3.60 3.97 4.59
C LEU A 13 -4.29 4.22 5.94
N ASN A 14 -3.89 5.26 6.67
CA ASN A 14 -4.55 5.63 7.92
C ASN A 14 -5.98 6.15 7.70
N GLU A 15 -6.22 6.93 6.64
CA GLU A 15 -7.57 7.40 6.27
C GLU A 15 -8.52 6.23 5.99
N TYR A 16 -8.05 5.17 5.30
CA TYR A 16 -8.83 3.95 5.10
C TYR A 16 -8.96 3.12 6.39
N GLY A 17 -7.93 3.08 7.23
CA GLY A 17 -7.97 2.49 8.57
C GLY A 17 -9.10 3.06 9.42
N HIS A 18 -9.24 4.39 9.44
CA HIS A 18 -10.34 5.07 10.13
C HIS A 18 -11.73 4.74 9.57
N GLN A 19 -11.82 4.28 8.32
CA GLN A 19 -13.06 3.81 7.70
C GLN A 19 -13.34 2.32 7.95
N GLY A 20 -12.49 1.64 8.73
CA GLY A 20 -12.60 0.23 9.08
C GLY A 20 -11.96 -0.74 8.08
N TRP A 21 -11.10 -0.25 7.17
CA TRP A 21 -10.29 -1.11 6.33
C TRP A 21 -9.01 -1.54 7.04
N GLU A 22 -8.62 -2.79 6.85
CA GLU A 22 -7.40 -3.36 7.41
C GLU A 22 -6.46 -3.77 6.27
N VAL A 23 -5.17 -3.45 6.43
CA VAL A 23 -4.12 -3.87 5.49
C VAL A 23 -3.88 -5.37 5.66
N ILE A 24 -4.01 -6.11 4.57
CA ILE A 24 -3.80 -7.57 4.56
C ILE A 24 -2.41 -7.91 4.04
N THR A 25 -1.98 -7.24 2.97
CA THR A 25 -0.65 -7.45 2.39
C THR A 25 -0.18 -6.21 1.63
N ALA A 26 1.12 -5.98 1.64
CA ALA A 26 1.80 -5.00 0.81
C ALA A 26 2.93 -5.72 0.07
N VAL A 27 2.93 -5.62 -1.26
CA VAL A 27 3.94 -6.24 -2.13
C VAL A 27 4.50 -5.20 -3.07
N ASP A 28 5.80 -5.26 -3.32
CA ASP A 28 6.46 -4.45 -4.32
C ASP A 28 6.61 -5.23 -5.64
N THR A 29 6.39 -4.55 -6.76
CA THR A 29 6.69 -5.12 -8.07
C THR A 29 8.13 -4.78 -8.41
N ASN A 30 9.00 -5.79 -8.52
CA ASN A 30 10.37 -5.58 -8.94
C ASN A 30 10.51 -5.71 -10.47
N THR A 31 11.41 -4.94 -11.06
CA THR A 31 11.95 -5.28 -12.38
C THR A 31 13.06 -6.31 -12.19
N SER A 32 13.41 -7.05 -13.24
CA SER A 32 14.43 -8.11 -13.25
C SER A 32 15.81 -7.76 -12.66
N SER A 33 16.05 -6.48 -12.36
CA SER A 33 17.27 -5.91 -11.78
C SER A 33 17.12 -5.40 -10.33
N GLY A 34 16.07 -5.81 -9.60
CA GLY A 34 15.90 -5.49 -8.17
C GLY A 34 15.43 -4.06 -7.88
N GLN A 35 14.98 -3.32 -8.90
CA GLN A 35 14.34 -2.02 -8.71
C GLN A 35 12.84 -2.23 -8.53
N THR A 36 12.31 -1.78 -7.40
CA THR A 36 10.87 -1.65 -7.19
C THR A 36 10.31 -0.59 -8.14
N ARG A 37 9.30 -0.98 -8.93
CA ARG A 37 8.56 -0.09 -9.83
C ARG A 37 7.31 0.45 -9.15
N ASP A 38 6.50 -0.43 -8.58
CA ASP A 38 5.22 -0.10 -7.97
C ASP A 38 5.04 -0.79 -6.62
N ILE A 39 4.20 -0.24 -5.75
CA ILE A 39 3.77 -0.87 -4.50
C ILE A 39 2.27 -1.14 -4.60
N LEU A 40 1.88 -2.40 -4.41
CA LEU A 40 0.49 -2.84 -4.32
C LEU A 40 0.15 -3.12 -2.86
N VAL A 41 -0.90 -2.46 -2.34
CA VAL A 41 -1.44 -2.73 -1.00
C VAL A 41 -2.85 -3.29 -1.15
N ILE A 42 -3.10 -4.47 -0.57
CA ILE A 42 -4.41 -5.11 -0.54
C ILE A 42 -5.00 -4.92 0.86
N MET A 43 -6.21 -4.40 0.91
CA MET A 43 -6.96 -4.17 2.15
C MET A 43 -8.29 -4.92 2.12
N LYS A 44 -8.81 -5.26 3.29
CA LYS A 44 -10.17 -5.80 3.46
C LYS A 44 -10.91 -5.02 4.53
N ARG A 45 -12.23 -4.96 4.39
CA ARG A 45 -13.12 -4.45 5.42
C ARG A 45 -13.99 -5.62 5.89
N PRO A 46 -14.23 -5.79 7.20
CA PRO A 46 -15.19 -6.77 7.68
C PRO A 46 -16.55 -6.54 7.02
N SER A 47 -17.16 -7.60 6.48
CA SER A 47 -18.55 -7.54 6.05
C SER A 47 -19.45 -7.37 7.29
N PRO A 48 -20.49 -6.52 7.23
CA PRO A 48 -21.44 -6.36 8.32
C PRO A 48 -22.18 -7.65 8.66
#